data_AF-A0A165DCP0-F1
#
_entry.id   AF-A0A165DCP0-F1
#
_cell.length_a   1.000
_cell.length_b   1.000
_cell.length_c   1.000
_cell.angle_alpha   90.00
_cell.angle_beta   90.00
_cell.angle_gamma   90.00
#
_symmetry.space_group_name_H-M   'P 1'
#
loop_
_entity.id
_entity.type
_entity.pdbx_description
1 polymer ?
#
loop_
_entity_poly.entity_id
_entity_poly.type
_entity_poly.pdbx_seq_one_letter_code
_entity_poly.pdbx_strand_id
1 'polypeptide(L)'
;MSAQTDEALEKELASFLEQETAKSQVQSSIHTLTDMCWKKCVTGSIGARFARSEEGCLVNCVDRFLDSSLFIIQKVEEARKQAGGQ
;
A
#
# COMPACT_ATOMS: atom_id res chain seq x y z
N MET A 1 15.43 -27.33 30.13
CA MET A 1 15.55 -27.32 28.66
C MET A 1 14.26 -26.86 27.96
N SER A 2 13.09 -26.87 28.62
CA SER A 2 11.82 -26.36 28.06
C SER A 2 11.75 -24.82 27.98
N ALA A 3 12.24 -24.08 28.98
CA ALA A 3 12.12 -22.62 29.00
C ALA A 3 12.92 -21.88 27.90
N GLN A 4 13.98 -22.49 27.35
CA GLN A 4 14.79 -21.88 26.28
C GLN A 4 14.18 -22.08 24.89
N THR A 5 13.32 -23.11 24.71
CA THR A 5 12.62 -23.33 23.43
C THR A 5 11.40 -22.42 23.30
N ASP A 6 10.77 -22.03 24.40
CA ASP A 6 9.59 -21.15 24.39
C ASP A 6 9.95 -19.72 23.96
N GLU A 7 11.04 -19.14 24.48
CA GLU A 7 11.45 -17.76 24.11
C GLU A 7 11.94 -17.65 22.67
N ALA A 8 12.65 -18.67 22.18
CA ALA A 8 13.10 -18.72 20.79
C ALA A 8 11.92 -18.85 19.81
N LEU A 9 10.94 -19.69 20.15
CA LEU A 9 9.71 -19.87 19.37
C LEU A 9 8.83 -18.61 19.39
N GLU A 10 8.73 -17.91 20.52
CA GLU A 10 7.98 -16.66 20.62
C GLU A 10 8.58 -15.57 19.73
N LYS A 11 9.91 -15.43 19.71
CA LYS A 11 10.61 -14.51 18.80
C LYS A 11 10.43 -14.87 17.33
N GLU A 12 10.49 -16.15 16.98
CA GLU A 12 10.25 -16.61 15.62
C GLU A 12 8.81 -16.32 15.17
N LEU A 13 7.83 -16.60 16.03
CA LEU A 13 6.43 -16.32 15.76
C LEU A 13 6.16 -14.83 15.60
N ALA A 14 6.75 -13.97 16.44
CA ALA A 14 6.63 -12.52 16.32
C ALA A 14 7.17 -12.03 14.96
N SER A 15 8.36 -12.49 14.57
CA SER A 15 8.96 -12.17 13.26
C SER A 15 8.07 -12.67 12.11
N PHE A 16 7.51 -13.88 12.22
CA PHE A 16 6.59 -14.42 11.22
C PHE A 16 5.32 -13.55 11.09
N LEU A 17 4.71 -13.17 12.22
CA LEU A 17 3.51 -12.34 12.24
C LEU A 17 3.76 -10.96 11.64
N GLU A 18 4.91 -10.35 11.90
CA GLU A 18 5.29 -9.06 11.30
C GLU A 18 5.39 -9.18 9.76
N GLN A 19 6.03 -10.25 9.26
CA GLN A 19 6.16 -10.49 7.83
C GLN A 19 4.81 -10.73 7.15
N GLU A 20 3.96 -11.58 7.73
CA GLU A 20 2.62 -11.85 7.19
C GLU A 20 1.72 -10.60 7.26
N THR A 21 1.85 -9.81 8.31
CA THR A 21 1.14 -8.53 8.44
C THR A 21 1.56 -7.55 7.35
N ALA A 22 2.87 -7.42 7.08
CA ALA A 22 3.38 -6.57 6.00
C ALA A 22 2.87 -7.04 4.63
N LYS A 23 2.87 -8.35 4.37
CA LYS A 23 2.31 -8.93 3.14
C LYS A 23 0.82 -8.61 3.00
N SER A 24 0.05 -8.78 4.07
CA SER A 24 -1.39 -8.48 4.08
C SER A 24 -1.68 -7.00 3.78
N GLN A 25 -0.90 -6.09 4.34
CA GLN A 25 -1.01 -4.65 4.05
C GLN A 25 -0.73 -4.33 2.57
N VAL A 26 0.29 -4.95 1.98
CA VAL A 26 0.58 -4.81 0.55
C VAL A 26 -0.59 -5.34 -0.30
N GLN A 27 -1.13 -6.51 0.03
CA GLN A 27 -2.29 -7.07 -0.70
C GLN A 27 -3.54 -6.19 -0.61
N SER A 28 -3.83 -5.64 0.57
CA SER A 28 -4.92 -4.67 0.75
C SER A 28 -4.73 -3.41 -0.10
N SER A 29 -3.49 -2.92 -0.18
CA SER A 29 -3.13 -1.78 -1.03
C SER A 29 -3.31 -2.11 -2.51
N ILE A 30 -2.88 -3.30 -2.96
CA ILE A 30 -3.10 -3.78 -4.33
C ILE A 30 -4.59 -3.82 -4.66
N HIS A 31 -5.43 -4.36 -3.78
CA HIS A 31 -6.88 -4.39 -3.99
C HIS A 31 -7.48 -2.98 -4.11
N THR A 32 -7.08 -2.08 -3.23
CA THR A 32 -7.56 -0.69 -3.22
C THR A 32 -7.19 0.05 -4.51
N LEU A 33 -5.91 -0.05 -4.92
CA LEU A 33 -5.41 0.56 -6.15
C LEU A 33 -6.07 -0.05 -7.38
N THR A 34 -6.25 -1.37 -7.40
CA THR A 34 -6.90 -2.07 -8.51
C THR A 34 -8.34 -1.57 -8.69
N ASP A 35 -9.14 -1.53 -7.62
CA ASP A 35 -10.54 -1.07 -7.71
C ASP A 35 -10.64 0.39 -8.18
N MET A 36 -9.81 1.27 -7.62
CA MET A 36 -9.80 2.69 -7.96
C MET A 36 -9.33 2.93 -9.40
N CYS A 37 -8.18 2.37 -9.78
CA CYS A 37 -7.60 2.60 -11.09
C CYS A 37 -8.38 1.91 -12.20
N TRP A 38 -8.98 0.75 -11.93
CA TRP A 38 -9.92 0.13 -12.85
C TRP A 38 -11.08 1.07 -13.20
N LYS A 39 -11.78 1.59 -12.18
CA LYS A 39 -12.92 2.52 -12.37
C LYS A 39 -12.54 3.81 -13.11
N LYS A 40 -11.30 4.28 -12.95
CA LYS A 40 -10.82 5.52 -13.58
C LYS A 40 -10.33 5.30 -15.02
N CYS A 41 -9.68 4.19 -15.28
CA CYS A 41 -8.93 3.98 -16.52
C CYS A 41 -9.61 3.05 -17.52
N VAL A 42 -10.43 2.10 -17.06
CA VAL A 42 -11.11 1.13 -17.92
C VAL A 42 -12.56 1.57 -18.11
N THR A 43 -12.74 2.56 -18.98
CA THR A 43 -14.06 3.17 -19.26
C THR A 43 -14.63 2.74 -20.63
N GLY A 44 -13.84 2.03 -21.42
CA GLY A 44 -14.21 1.56 -22.76
C GLY A 44 -14.85 0.17 -22.76
N SER A 45 -15.01 -0.40 -23.95
CA SER A 45 -15.41 -1.80 -24.12
C SER A 45 -14.29 -2.73 -23.67
N ILE A 46 -14.62 -3.71 -22.82
CA ILE A 46 -13.66 -4.69 -22.32
C ILE A 46 -13.29 -5.67 -23.45
N GLY A 47 -12.01 -5.70 -23.81
CA GLY A 47 -11.44 -6.62 -24.79
C GLY A 47 -10.52 -7.67 -24.15
N ALA A 48 -9.90 -8.52 -24.98
CA ALA A 48 -8.93 -9.52 -24.52
C ALA A 48 -7.63 -8.92 -23.97
N ARG A 49 -7.37 -7.64 -24.24
CA ARG A 49 -6.23 -6.85 -23.78
C ARG A 49 -6.67 -5.42 -23.53
N PHE A 50 -5.92 -4.73 -22.69
CA PHE A 50 -6.08 -3.28 -22.50
C PHE A 50 -5.71 -2.54 -23.78
N ALA A 51 -6.43 -1.46 -24.07
CA ALA A 51 -5.98 -0.50 -25.07
C ALA A 51 -4.73 0.23 -24.57
N ARG A 52 -3.89 0.70 -25.49
CA ARG A 52 -2.65 1.43 -25.15
C ARG A 52 -2.88 2.62 -24.21
N SER A 53 -4.02 3.30 -24.35
CA SER A 53 -4.43 4.40 -23.47
C SER A 53 -4.81 3.93 -22.07
N GLU A 54 -5.44 2.76 -21.94
CA GLU A 54 -5.81 2.16 -20.65
C GLU A 54 -4.56 1.70 -19.91
N GLU A 55 -3.63 1.01 -20.58
CA GLU A 55 -2.33 0.61 -20.00
C GLU A 55 -1.57 1.82 -19.46
N GLY A 56 -1.44 2.87 -20.29
CA GLY A 56 -0.81 4.12 -19.86
C GLY A 56 -1.53 4.79 -18.70
N CYS A 57 -2.86 4.78 -18.68
CA CYS A 57 -3.64 5.32 -17.57
C CYS A 57 -3.42 4.54 -16.28
N LEU A 58 -3.43 3.21 -16.32
CA LEU A 58 -3.28 2.34 -15.15
C LEU A 58 -1.94 2.56 -14.45
N VAL A 59 -0.84 2.63 -15.22
CA VAL A 59 0.50 2.94 -14.69
C VAL A 59 0.50 4.31 -14.00
N ASN A 60 0.05 5.35 -14.72
CA ASN A 60 0.00 6.70 -14.18
C ASN A 60 -0.94 6.84 -12.97
N CYS A 61 -2.02 6.05 -12.91
CA CYS A 61 -2.97 6.11 -11.81
C CYS A 61 -2.33 5.68 -10.49
N VAL A 62 -1.58 4.57 -10.51
CA VAL A 62 -0.86 4.08 -9.33
C VAL A 62 0.23 5.06 -8.92
N ASP A 63 1.09 5.49 -9.87
CA ASP A 63 2.17 6.43 -9.59
C ASP A 63 1.65 7.73 -8.97
N ARG A 64 0.61 8.33 -9.56
CA ARG A 64 0.01 9.56 -9.04
C ARG A 64 -0.64 9.40 -7.68
N PHE A 65 -1.21 8.23 -7.38
CA PHE A 65 -1.76 7.97 -6.06
C PHE A 65 -0.65 7.93 -5.01
N LEU A 66 0.47 7.26 -5.29
CA LEU A 66 1.60 7.18 -4.37
C LEU A 66 2.24 8.56 -4.15
N ASP A 67 2.50 9.31 -5.22
CA ASP A 67 3.04 10.66 -5.17
C ASP A 67 2.17 11.59 -4.33
N SER A 68 0.85 11.58 -4.59
CA SER A 68 -0.11 12.43 -3.87
C SER A 68 -0.22 12.02 -2.40
N SER A 69 -0.19 10.73 -2.11
CA SER A 69 -0.24 10.21 -0.73
C SER A 69 0.99 10.65 0.06
N LEU A 70 2.19 10.53 -0.50
CA LEU A 70 3.42 10.98 0.12
C LEU A 70 3.40 12.50 0.35
N PHE A 71 2.97 13.27 -0.64
CA PHE A 71 2.84 14.72 -0.50
C PHE A 71 1.89 15.12 0.64
N ILE A 72 0.73 14.46 0.74
CA ILE A 72 -0.24 14.71 1.82
C ILE A 72 0.38 14.38 3.18
N ILE A 73 1.06 13.24 3.32
CA ILE A 73 1.73 12.85 4.57
C ILE A 73 2.76 13.91 4.99
N GLN A 74 3.62 14.35 4.07
CA GLN A 74 4.60 15.40 4.33
C GLN A 74 3.93 16.69 4.83
N LYS A 75 2.83 17.11 4.19
CA LYS A 75 2.09 18.31 4.61
C LYS A 75 1.44 18.14 5.99
N VAL A 76 0.91 16.97 6.30
CA VAL A 76 0.36 16.67 7.62
C VAL A 76 1.46 16.71 8.69
N GLU A 77 2.64 16.16 8.41
CA GLU A 77 3.78 16.22 9.33
C GLU A 77 4.29 17.64 9.57
N GLU A 78 4.40 18.45 8.50
CA GLU A 78 4.73 19.87 8.60
C GLU A 78 3.73 20.63 9.48
N ALA A 79 2.43 20.41 9.27
CA ALA A 79 1.37 21.03 10.06
C ALA A 79 1.42 20.61 11.54
N ARG A 80 1.69 19.32 11.82
CA ARG A 80 1.86 18.82 13.19
C ARG A 80 3.03 19.46 13.92
N LYS A 81 4.16 19.67 13.24
CA LYS A 81 5.33 20.36 13.81
C LYS A 81 5.02 21.81 14.16
N GLN A 82 4.21 22.49 13.34
CA GLN A 82 3.78 23.87 13.60
C GLN A 82 2.77 23.95 14.76
N ALA A 83 1.86 22.98 14.87
CA ALA A 83 0.85 22.94 15.94
C ALA A 83 1.40 22.48 17.30
N GLY A 84 2.47 21.69 17.34
CA GLY A 84 3.14 21.25 18.57
C GLY A 84 4.25 22.18 19.07
N GLY A 85 4.40 23.37 18.48
CA GLY A 85 5.38 24.39 18.84
C GLY A 85 4.90 25.42 19.87
N GLN A 86 4.03 25.02 20.80
CA GLN A 86 3.60 25.82 21.95
C GLN A 86 3.63 25.00 23.24
#